data_AF-A0A4S2EBE4-F1
#
_entry.id   AF-A0A4S2EBE4-F1
#
_cell.length_a   1.000
_cell.length_b   1.000
_cell.length_c   1.000
_cell.angle_alpha   90.00
_cell.angle_beta   90.00
_cell.angle_gamma   90.00
#
_symmetry.space_group_name_H-M   'P 1'
#
loop_
_entity.id
_entity.type
_entity.pdbx_description
1 polymer ?
#
loop_
_entity_poly.entity_id
_entity_poly.type
_entity_poly.pdbx_seq_one_letter_code
_entity_poly.pdbx_strand_id
1 'polypeptide(L)'
;KVEKFKVLLYLKKSGLDKSGKAPIMGRITVNRTMAQFGCKLSCTPELWNPRESRLNGKSKEAVETNVKIDKLLLAVNTAFDNLVERKIDFDATDVKDLFQGSMETQMTLMKMTDAVCDDIKARIGIDRAKGTYPGYYYMRLALREFIETKYKVKDLAFGQLTEQFIHNYQTFVTEEKGYAIDTVRHHLAILKKICRLAYKK
;
A
#
# COMPACT_ATOMS: atom_id res chain seq x y z
N LYS A 1 -22.92 -15.04 3.89
CA LYS A 1 -23.25 -13.59 3.99
C LYS A 1 -22.61 -13.09 5.29
N VAL A 2 -21.78 -12.04 5.26
CA VAL A 2 -21.16 -11.52 6.50
C VAL A 2 -22.21 -10.78 7.31
N GLU A 3 -22.41 -11.19 8.56
CA GLU A 3 -23.45 -10.63 9.43
C GLU A 3 -22.91 -9.56 10.38
N LYS A 4 -21.62 -9.64 10.74
CA LYS A 4 -21.00 -8.70 11.69
C LYS A 4 -19.57 -8.36 11.29
N PHE A 5 -19.31 -7.07 11.12
CA PHE A 5 -17.97 -6.52 10.96
C PHE A 5 -17.74 -5.40 11.99
N LYS A 6 -16.61 -5.43 12.70
CA LYS A 6 -16.25 -4.41 13.68
C LYS A 6 -14.74 -4.24 13.76
N VAL A 7 -14.30 -2.98 13.82
CA VAL A 7 -12.92 -2.60 14.12
C VAL A 7 -12.89 -1.87 15.46
N LEU A 8 -11.97 -2.26 16.34
CA LEU A 8 -11.75 -1.63 17.65
C LEU A 8 -10.28 -1.22 17.78
N LEU A 9 -10.03 0.00 18.24
CA LEU A 9 -8.68 0.45 18.61
C LEU A 9 -8.56 0.59 20.12
N TYR A 10 -7.40 0.23 20.67
CA TYR A 10 -7.15 0.31 22.11
C TYR A 10 -5.66 0.50 22.40
N LEU A 11 -5.34 1.01 23.59
CA LEU A 11 -3.94 1.15 24.02
C LEU A 11 -3.43 -0.13 24.67
N LYS A 12 -2.23 -0.54 24.28
CA LYS A 12 -1.46 -1.53 25.04
C LYS A 12 -0.59 -0.81 26.07
N LYS A 13 -1.17 -0.56 27.26
CA LYS A 13 -0.52 0.19 28.35
C LYS A 13 0.77 -0.45 28.88
N SER A 14 0.96 -1.75 28.70
CA SER A 14 2.19 -2.45 29.12
C SER A 14 3.40 -2.25 28.20
N GLY A 15 3.23 -1.55 27.07
CA GLY A 15 4.28 -1.36 26.06
C GLY A 15 4.71 0.09 25.87
N LEU A 16 4.82 0.88 26.96
CA LEU A 16 5.25 2.27 26.86
C LEU A 16 6.64 2.38 26.20
N ASP A 17 6.80 3.32 25.28
CA ASP A 17 8.09 3.63 24.69
C ASP A 17 8.97 4.47 25.64
N LYS A 18 10.23 4.72 25.24
CA LYS A 18 11.18 5.53 26.01
C LYS A 18 10.70 6.97 26.25
N SER A 19 9.69 7.42 25.52
CA SER A 19 9.07 8.74 25.62
C SER A 19 7.75 8.73 26.40
N GLY A 20 7.38 7.58 27.00
CA GLY A 20 6.16 7.44 27.81
C GLY A 20 4.87 7.30 26.98
N LYS A 21 4.95 7.07 25.67
CA LYS A 21 3.76 6.90 24.82
C LYS A 21 3.34 5.44 24.76
N ALA A 22 2.03 5.21 24.77
CA ALA A 22 1.45 3.88 24.63
C ALA A 22 1.17 3.55 23.15
N PRO A 23 1.55 2.36 22.68
CA PRO A 23 1.21 1.91 21.34
C PRO A 23 -0.29 1.63 21.22
N ILE A 24 -0.85 2.06 20.09
CA ILE A 24 -2.23 1.81 19.68
C ILE A 24 -2.27 0.46 18.96
N MET A 25 -3.15 -0.41 19.43
CA MET A 25 -3.46 -1.72 18.86
C MET A 25 -4.83 -1.68 18.19
N GLY A 26 -4.97 -2.46 17.13
CA GLY A 26 -6.23 -2.66 16.44
C GLY A 26 -6.71 -4.11 16.54
N ARG A 27 -8.03 -4.29 16.49
CA ARG A 27 -8.69 -5.58 16.46
C ARG A 27 -9.81 -5.57 15.45
N ILE A 28 -9.76 -6.52 14.53
CA ILE A 28 -10.78 -6.77 13.51
C ILE A 28 -11.62 -7.95 13.98
N THR A 29 -12.94 -7.83 13.87
CA THR A 29 -13.89 -8.91 14.11
C THR A 29 -14.74 -9.09 12.86
N VAL A 30 -14.75 -10.31 12.32
CA VAL A 30 -15.59 -10.73 11.21
C VAL A 30 -16.37 -11.96 11.66
N ASN A 31 -17.69 -11.81 11.80
CA ASN A 31 -18.58 -12.84 12.36
C ASN A 31 -18.10 -13.34 13.74
N ARG A 32 -17.55 -14.56 13.80
CA ARG A 32 -17.01 -15.20 15.02
C ARG A 32 -15.49 -15.22 15.09
N THR A 33 -14.82 -14.67 14.08
CA THR A 33 -13.35 -14.66 13.99
C THR A 33 -12.80 -13.29 14.38
N MET A 34 -11.60 -13.28 14.97
CA MET A 34 -10.97 -12.08 15.50
C MET A 34 -9.47 -12.08 15.19
N ALA A 35 -8.96 -10.96 14.70
CA ALA A 35 -7.54 -10.77 14.42
C ALA A 35 -7.04 -9.46 15.05
N GLN A 36 -5.88 -9.52 15.72
CA GLN A 36 -5.23 -8.35 16.32
C GLN A 36 -4.07 -7.89 15.45
N PHE A 37 -3.83 -6.58 15.41
CA PHE A 37 -2.72 -5.99 14.67
C PHE A 37 -2.17 -4.75 15.38
N GLY A 38 -0.89 -4.45 15.18
CA GLY A 38 -0.30 -3.19 15.64
C GLY A 38 -0.58 -2.07 14.64
N CYS A 39 -1.01 -0.90 15.11
CA CYS A 39 -1.30 0.25 14.24
C CYS A 39 -0.03 1.02 13.81
N LYS A 40 1.14 0.71 14.39
CA LYS A 40 2.39 1.48 14.27
C LYS A 40 2.22 2.96 14.66
N LEU A 41 1.24 3.24 15.52
CA LEU A 41 0.96 4.55 16.11
C LEU A 41 1.13 4.43 17.63
N SER A 42 1.61 5.50 18.25
CA SER A 42 1.70 5.63 19.70
C SER A 42 1.19 7.01 20.10
N CYS A 43 0.56 7.10 21.26
CA CYS A 43 0.11 8.38 21.79
C CYS A 43 0.32 8.48 23.30
N THR A 44 0.29 9.72 23.77
CA THR A 44 0.16 10.07 25.18
C THR A 44 -1.12 9.43 25.76
N PRO A 45 -1.02 8.50 26.74
CA PRO A 45 -2.16 7.74 27.24
C PRO A 45 -3.31 8.59 27.80
N GLU A 46 -2.99 9.74 28.37
CA GLU A 46 -3.93 10.68 29.00
C GLU A 46 -4.85 11.34 27.95
N LEU A 47 -4.38 11.45 26.71
CA LEU A 47 -5.17 12.00 25.61
C LEU A 47 -6.12 10.96 25.00
N TRP A 48 -5.96 9.67 25.28
CA TRP A 48 -6.75 8.63 24.62
C TRP A 48 -8.16 8.51 25.21
N ASN A 49 -9.16 8.50 24.34
CA ASN A 49 -10.55 8.21 24.63
C ASN A 49 -10.90 6.77 24.24
N PRO A 50 -11.04 5.83 25.21
CA PRO A 50 -11.35 4.44 24.90
C PRO A 50 -12.73 4.22 24.28
N ARG A 51 -13.69 5.10 24.58
CA ARG A 51 -15.06 4.96 24.05
C ARG A 51 -15.11 5.31 22.57
N GLU A 52 -14.42 6.39 22.20
CA GLU A 52 -14.38 6.87 20.82
C GLU A 52 -13.24 6.25 20.01
N SER A 53 -12.32 5.54 20.66
CA SER A 53 -11.13 4.94 20.02
C SER A 53 -10.23 5.98 19.33
N ARG A 54 -10.11 7.17 19.93
CA ARG A 54 -9.42 8.36 19.37
C ARG A 54 -8.79 9.23 20.45
N LEU A 55 -7.97 10.21 20.06
CA LEU A 55 -7.40 11.19 20.99
C LEU A 55 -8.36 12.36 21.21
N ASN A 56 -8.54 12.76 22.48
CA ASN A 56 -9.27 13.95 22.89
C ASN A 56 -8.41 15.21 22.75
N GLY A 57 -9.09 16.36 22.61
CA GLY A 57 -8.47 17.68 22.58
C GLY A 57 -8.06 18.15 21.18
N LYS A 58 -7.43 19.33 21.14
CA LYS A 58 -7.00 20.01 19.90
C LYS A 58 -5.49 20.18 19.80
N SER A 59 -4.73 19.42 20.59
CA SER A 59 -3.27 19.44 20.52
C SER A 59 -2.81 18.96 19.14
N LYS A 60 -1.61 19.40 18.70
CA LYS A 60 -1.02 18.97 17.43
C LYS A 60 -0.94 17.43 17.34
N GLU A 61 -0.54 16.78 18.43
CA GLU A 61 -0.52 15.31 18.51
C GLU A 61 -1.92 14.70 18.33
N ALA A 62 -2.94 15.24 19.00
CA ALA A 62 -4.31 14.75 18.88
C ALA A 62 -4.80 14.84 17.43
N VAL A 63 -4.63 16.00 16.80
CA VAL A 63 -5.06 16.24 15.41
C VAL A 63 -4.32 15.32 14.43
N GLU A 64 -2.98 15.27 14.49
CA GLU A 64 -2.18 14.46 13.56
C GLU A 64 -2.42 12.95 13.73
N THR A 65 -2.53 12.48 14.98
CA THR A 65 -2.77 11.05 15.25
C THR A 65 -4.18 10.66 14.85
N ASN A 66 -5.17 11.51 15.10
CA ASN A 66 -6.56 11.27 14.69
C ASN A 66 -6.70 11.17 13.16
N VAL A 67 -6.01 12.00 12.38
CA VAL A 67 -5.99 11.88 10.91
C VAL A 67 -5.38 10.54 10.48
N LYS A 68 -4.33 10.07 11.16
CA LYS A 68 -3.72 8.75 10.87
C LYS A 68 -4.67 7.61 11.24
N ILE A 69 -5.40 7.72 12.35
CA ILE A 69 -6.44 6.77 12.76
C ILE A 69 -7.55 6.70 11.70
N ASP A 70 -8.03 7.82 11.18
CA ASP A 70 -9.06 7.83 10.13
C ASP A 70 -8.59 7.09 8.87
N LYS A 71 -7.37 7.38 8.42
CA LYS A 71 -6.76 6.70 7.27
C LYS A 71 -6.63 5.20 7.50
N LEU A 72 -6.26 4.79 8.71
CA LEU A 72 -6.14 3.38 9.09
C LEU A 72 -7.51 2.70 9.06
N LEU A 73 -8.53 3.30 9.66
CA LEU A 73 -9.88 2.76 9.66
C LEU A 73 -10.42 2.65 8.22
N LEU A 74 -10.21 3.67 7.39
CA LEU A 74 -10.60 3.62 5.98
C LEU A 74 -9.92 2.45 5.25
N ALA A 75 -8.61 2.27 5.43
CA ALA A 75 -7.87 1.17 4.79
C ALA A 75 -8.39 -0.22 5.22
N VAL A 76 -8.72 -0.40 6.51
CA VAL A 76 -9.29 -1.66 7.01
C VAL A 76 -10.69 -1.91 6.41
N ASN A 77 -11.53 -0.88 6.32
CA ASN A 77 -12.85 -0.99 5.68
C ASN A 77 -12.72 -1.33 4.19
N THR A 78 -11.82 -0.67 3.46
CA THR A 78 -11.57 -1.00 2.04
C THR A 78 -11.07 -2.42 1.84
N ALA A 79 -10.22 -2.94 2.73
CA ALA A 79 -9.79 -4.34 2.68
C ALA A 79 -10.99 -5.30 2.87
N PHE A 80 -11.89 -4.99 3.81
CA PHE A 80 -13.11 -5.74 4.01
C PHE A 80 -14.03 -5.70 2.76
N ASP A 81 -14.30 -4.52 2.21
CA ASP A 81 -15.17 -4.36 1.04
C ASP A 81 -14.65 -5.14 -0.18
N ASN A 82 -13.33 -5.09 -0.42
CA ASN A 82 -12.67 -5.87 -1.47
C ASN A 82 -12.89 -7.38 -1.32
N LEU A 83 -12.89 -7.89 -0.09
CA LEU A 83 -13.12 -9.32 0.16
C LEU A 83 -14.59 -9.69 -0.02
N VAL A 84 -15.52 -8.80 0.35
CA VAL A 84 -16.96 -8.97 0.09
C VAL A 84 -17.26 -9.03 -1.41
N GLU A 85 -16.66 -8.15 -2.22
CA GLU A 85 -16.87 -8.10 -3.67
C GLU A 85 -16.38 -9.36 -4.39
N ARG A 86 -15.34 -10.03 -3.87
CA ARG A 86 -14.78 -11.27 -4.45
C ARG A 86 -15.72 -12.47 -4.30
N LYS A 87 -16.80 -12.37 -3.54
CA LYS A 87 -17.82 -13.43 -3.33
C LYS A 87 -17.23 -14.77 -2.86
N ILE A 88 -16.11 -14.72 -2.13
CA ILE A 88 -15.50 -15.87 -1.46
C ILE A 88 -15.70 -15.75 0.05
N ASP A 89 -15.67 -16.88 0.76
CA ASP A 89 -15.65 -16.86 2.22
C ASP A 89 -14.27 -16.38 2.71
N PHE A 90 -14.27 -15.56 3.76
CA PHE A 90 -13.07 -15.00 4.36
C PHE A 90 -13.30 -14.77 5.87
N ASP A 91 -12.20 -14.62 6.61
CA ASP A 91 -12.21 -14.38 8.05
C ASP A 91 -11.52 -13.05 8.44
N ALA A 92 -11.44 -12.78 9.75
CA ALA A 92 -10.79 -11.56 10.26
C ALA A 92 -9.28 -11.52 9.97
N THR A 93 -8.63 -12.67 9.81
CA THR A 93 -7.21 -12.79 9.45
C THR A 93 -7.01 -12.40 7.99
N ASP A 94 -7.90 -12.81 7.09
CA ASP A 94 -7.83 -12.40 5.68
C ASP A 94 -7.96 -10.88 5.52
N VAL A 95 -8.87 -10.25 6.26
CA VAL A 95 -8.99 -8.79 6.28
C VAL A 95 -7.71 -8.16 6.82
N LYS A 96 -7.17 -8.69 7.92
CA LYS A 96 -5.90 -8.22 8.50
C LYS A 96 -4.76 -8.34 7.51
N ASP A 97 -4.64 -9.46 6.81
CA ASP A 97 -3.51 -9.75 5.93
C ASP A 97 -3.61 -8.93 4.64
N LEU A 98 -4.82 -8.73 4.10
CA LEU A 98 -5.03 -7.81 2.99
C LEU A 98 -4.74 -6.36 3.39
N PHE A 99 -5.17 -5.93 4.58
CA PHE A 99 -4.88 -4.61 5.13
C PHE A 99 -3.38 -4.41 5.40
N GLN A 100 -2.73 -5.36 6.06
CA GLN A 100 -1.30 -5.29 6.40
C GLN A 100 -0.44 -5.41 5.14
N GLY A 101 -0.78 -6.30 4.23
CA GLY A 101 -0.19 -6.36 2.90
C GLY A 101 -0.37 -5.04 2.14
N SER A 102 -1.53 -4.39 2.24
CA SER A 102 -1.77 -3.04 1.69
C SER A 102 -0.98 -1.94 2.42
N MET A 103 -0.74 -2.08 3.72
CA MET A 103 0.11 -1.17 4.51
C MET A 103 1.60 -1.37 4.23
N GLU A 104 2.04 -2.61 4.00
CA GLU A 104 3.42 -2.91 3.64
C GLU A 104 3.68 -2.56 2.17
N THR A 105 2.66 -2.66 1.32
CA THR A 105 2.60 -2.08 -0.03
C THR A 105 2.12 -0.62 -0.06
N GLN A 106 2.22 0.13 1.04
CA GLN A 106 2.09 1.61 1.00
C GLN A 106 3.12 2.27 0.06
N MET A 107 4.14 1.52 -0.40
CA MET A 107 4.84 1.84 -1.64
C MET A 107 3.88 1.66 -2.81
N THR A 108 3.40 2.78 -3.32
CA THR A 108 2.69 2.88 -4.58
C THR A 108 3.58 2.42 -5.76
N LEU A 109 2.95 2.13 -6.89
CA LEU A 109 3.62 1.65 -8.10
C LEU A 109 4.74 2.60 -8.53
N MET A 110 4.50 3.92 -8.55
CA MET A 110 5.53 4.88 -8.95
C MET A 110 6.65 4.97 -7.92
N LYS A 111 6.35 4.95 -6.62
CA LYS A 111 7.40 4.95 -5.58
C LYS A 111 8.29 3.70 -5.64
N MET A 112 7.71 2.54 -5.91
CA MET A 112 8.47 1.31 -6.10
C MET A 112 9.30 1.32 -7.38
N THR A 113 8.75 1.90 -8.45
CA THR A 113 9.50 2.11 -9.68
C THR A 113 10.70 3.03 -9.45
N ASP A 114 10.50 4.16 -8.75
CA ASP A 114 11.58 5.10 -8.42
C ASP A 114 12.67 4.43 -7.56
N ALA A 115 12.28 3.68 -6.51
CA ALA A 115 13.24 2.95 -5.67
C ALA A 115 14.08 1.92 -6.44
N VAL A 116 13.46 1.20 -7.40
CA VAL A 116 14.19 0.25 -8.25
C VAL A 116 15.13 0.98 -9.22
N CYS A 117 14.72 2.12 -9.78
CA CYS A 117 15.57 2.94 -10.62
C CYS A 117 16.79 3.46 -9.85
N ASP A 118 16.58 3.93 -8.61
CA ASP A 118 17.66 4.44 -7.74
C ASP A 118 18.65 3.34 -7.35
N ASP A 119 18.18 2.13 -7.01
CA ASP A 119 19.06 0.97 -6.74
C ASP A 119 19.89 0.58 -7.97
N ILE A 120 19.28 0.52 -9.15
CA ILE A 120 20.01 0.23 -10.41
C ILE A 120 21.06 1.31 -10.67
N LYS A 121 20.73 2.58 -10.46
CA LYS A 121 21.64 3.70 -10.67
C LYS A 121 22.83 3.68 -9.71
N ALA A 122 22.58 3.40 -8.43
CA ALA A 122 23.63 3.31 -7.41
C ALA A 122 24.62 2.15 -7.65
N ARG A 123 24.16 1.11 -8.34
CA ARG A 123 24.92 -0.11 -8.66
C ARG A 123 25.72 -0.04 -9.96
N ILE A 124 25.60 1.06 -10.72
CA ILE A 124 26.35 1.26 -11.97
C ILE A 124 27.85 1.31 -11.66
N GLY A 125 28.63 0.48 -12.35
CA GLY A 125 30.07 0.37 -12.14
C GLY A 125 30.48 -0.53 -10.96
N ILE A 126 29.51 -1.10 -10.24
CA ILE A 126 29.73 -2.15 -9.25
C ILE A 126 29.37 -3.51 -9.87
N ASP A 127 28.08 -3.77 -10.05
CA ASP A 127 27.51 -4.99 -10.64
C ASP A 127 26.57 -4.70 -11.83
N ARG A 128 26.41 -3.41 -12.21
CA ARG A 128 25.55 -2.98 -13.33
C ARG A 128 26.32 -2.20 -14.37
N ALA A 129 26.04 -2.50 -15.64
CA ALA A 129 26.53 -1.72 -16.76
C ALA A 129 25.77 -0.39 -16.90
N LYS A 130 26.46 0.68 -17.34
CA LYS A 130 25.84 1.98 -17.61
C LYS A 130 24.64 1.88 -18.56
N GLY A 131 24.73 1.01 -19.56
CA GLY A 131 23.66 0.78 -20.56
C GLY A 131 22.39 0.13 -19.99
N THR A 132 22.41 -0.38 -18.76
CA THR A 132 21.22 -0.99 -18.14
C THR A 132 20.21 0.06 -17.66
N TYR A 133 20.66 1.20 -17.15
CA TYR A 133 19.79 2.21 -16.53
C TYR A 133 18.80 2.90 -17.49
N PRO A 134 19.16 3.27 -18.73
CA PRO A 134 18.23 3.92 -19.65
C PRO A 134 16.91 3.18 -19.84
N GLY A 135 16.94 1.84 -19.94
CA GLY A 135 15.73 1.03 -20.07
C GLY A 135 14.75 1.17 -18.90
N TYR A 136 15.28 1.26 -17.67
CA TYR A 136 14.48 1.50 -16.46
C TYR A 136 13.92 2.92 -16.42
N TYR A 137 14.76 3.90 -16.78
CA TYR A 137 14.36 5.30 -16.80
C TYR A 137 13.23 5.58 -17.80
N TYR A 138 13.36 5.12 -19.05
CA TYR A 138 12.34 5.32 -20.07
C TYR A 138 11.05 4.54 -19.77
N MET A 139 11.15 3.31 -19.25
CA MET A 139 9.97 2.57 -18.80
C MET A 139 9.20 3.37 -17.73
N ARG A 140 9.91 3.91 -16.73
CA ARG A 140 9.32 4.71 -15.66
C ARG A 140 8.60 5.95 -16.19
N LEU A 141 9.17 6.64 -17.20
CA LEU A 141 8.50 7.77 -17.85
C LEU A 141 7.22 7.36 -18.57
N ALA A 142 7.29 6.31 -19.39
CA ALA A 142 6.14 5.78 -20.12
C ALA A 142 5.03 5.29 -19.17
N LEU A 143 5.41 4.66 -18.05
CA LEU A 143 4.48 4.19 -17.03
C LEU A 143 3.76 5.35 -16.34
N ARG A 144 4.48 6.43 -16.00
CA ARG A 144 3.86 7.64 -15.44
C ARG A 144 2.85 8.25 -16.41
N GLU A 145 3.26 8.44 -17.66
CA GLU A 145 2.41 9.05 -18.69
C GLU A 145 1.15 8.21 -18.93
N PHE A 146 1.27 6.89 -18.94
CA PHE A 146 0.13 5.98 -19.02
C PHE A 146 -0.84 6.16 -17.84
N ILE A 147 -0.33 6.20 -16.61
CA ILE A 147 -1.16 6.35 -15.40
C ILE A 147 -1.88 7.70 -15.42
N GLU A 148 -1.17 8.78 -15.72
CA GLU A 148 -1.74 10.13 -15.80
C GLU A 148 -2.76 10.25 -16.94
N THR A 149 -2.53 9.60 -18.07
CA THR A 149 -3.42 9.66 -19.24
C THR A 149 -4.67 8.82 -19.07
N LYS A 150 -4.53 7.56 -18.65
CA LYS A 150 -5.62 6.58 -18.61
C LYS A 150 -6.41 6.62 -17.29
N TYR A 151 -5.73 6.83 -16.16
CA TYR A 151 -6.34 6.77 -14.83
C TYR A 151 -6.52 8.16 -14.19
N LYS A 152 -5.98 9.23 -14.78
CA LYS A 152 -6.10 10.62 -14.29
C LYS A 152 -5.62 10.82 -12.85
N VAL A 153 -4.68 9.98 -12.41
CA VAL A 153 -4.05 10.05 -11.09
C VAL A 153 -2.53 10.12 -11.26
N LYS A 154 -1.82 10.54 -10.21
CA LYS A 154 -0.35 10.60 -10.23
C LYS A 154 0.32 9.27 -9.91
N ASP A 155 -0.42 8.35 -9.29
CA ASP A 155 0.10 7.09 -8.78
C ASP A 155 -1.01 6.08 -8.50
N LEU A 156 -0.65 4.82 -8.37
CA LEU A 156 -1.56 3.71 -8.09
C LEU A 156 -1.00 2.83 -6.96
N ALA A 157 -1.88 2.30 -6.11
CA ALA A 157 -1.51 1.23 -5.20
C ALA A 157 -1.40 -0.10 -5.95
N PHE A 158 -0.56 -1.02 -5.46
CA PHE A 158 -0.41 -2.34 -6.09
C PHE A 158 -1.71 -3.15 -6.13
N GLY A 159 -2.59 -2.97 -5.12
CA GLY A 159 -3.92 -3.60 -5.09
C GLY A 159 -4.87 -3.12 -6.21
N GLN A 160 -4.57 -2.01 -6.88
CA GLN A 160 -5.35 -1.51 -8.03
C GLN A 160 -4.87 -2.07 -9.37
N LEU A 161 -3.79 -2.87 -9.37
CA LEU A 161 -3.24 -3.47 -10.59
C LEU A 161 -3.99 -4.75 -10.92
N THR A 162 -4.79 -4.68 -11.99
CA THR A 162 -5.49 -5.83 -12.56
C THR A 162 -4.73 -6.38 -13.77
N GLU A 163 -5.11 -7.57 -14.25
CA GLU A 163 -4.60 -8.08 -15.52
C GLU A 163 -4.88 -7.10 -16.68
N GLN A 164 -6.05 -6.46 -16.66
CA GLN A 164 -6.42 -5.43 -17.64
C GLN A 164 -5.48 -4.22 -17.61
N PHE A 165 -4.93 -3.83 -16.46
CA PHE A 165 -3.92 -2.78 -16.38
C PHE A 165 -2.70 -3.11 -17.24
N ILE A 166 -2.23 -4.36 -17.20
CA ILE A 166 -1.06 -4.82 -17.96
C ILE A 166 -1.33 -4.78 -19.47
N HIS A 167 -2.50 -5.27 -19.90
CA HIS A 167 -2.91 -5.20 -21.30
C HIS A 167 -3.02 -3.76 -21.78
N ASN A 168 -3.69 -2.90 -21.01
CA ASN A 168 -3.83 -1.49 -21.35
C ASN A 168 -2.49 -0.77 -21.44
N TYR A 169 -1.54 -1.08 -20.54
CA TYR A 169 -0.20 -0.51 -20.60
C TYR A 169 0.55 -0.98 -21.85
N GLN A 170 0.46 -2.28 -22.19
CA GLN A 170 1.05 -2.82 -23.42
C GLN A 170 0.50 -2.13 -24.67
N THR A 171 -0.82 -1.98 -24.77
CA THR A 171 -1.49 -1.25 -25.87
C THR A 171 -0.99 0.19 -25.93
N PHE A 172 -0.95 0.90 -24.80
CA PHE A 172 -0.47 2.28 -24.73
C PHE A 172 0.96 2.43 -25.27
N VAL A 173 1.90 1.59 -24.82
CA VAL A 173 3.29 1.71 -25.28
C VAL A 173 3.50 1.24 -26.72
N THR A 174 2.66 0.34 -27.22
CA THR A 174 2.77 -0.19 -28.59
C THR A 174 2.10 0.74 -29.60
N GLU A 175 0.86 1.16 -29.34
CA GLU A 175 0.02 1.88 -30.29
C GLU A 175 0.13 3.41 -30.11
N GLU A 176 0.06 3.91 -28.88
CA GLU A 176 0.08 5.37 -28.64
C GLU A 176 1.51 5.92 -28.64
N LYS A 177 2.47 5.20 -28.05
CA LYS A 177 3.90 5.60 -28.06
C LYS A 177 4.66 5.10 -29.27
N GLY A 178 4.14 4.11 -30.01
CA GLY A 178 4.79 3.54 -31.18
C GLY A 178 6.10 2.79 -30.88
N TYR A 179 6.26 2.24 -29.67
CA TYR A 179 7.49 1.53 -29.32
C TYR A 179 7.59 0.18 -30.04
N ALA A 180 8.81 -0.16 -30.46
CA ALA A 180 9.11 -1.47 -31.02
C ALA A 180 8.80 -2.59 -30.03
N ILE A 181 8.35 -3.74 -30.54
CA ILE A 181 7.90 -4.89 -29.73
C ILE A 181 8.96 -5.32 -28.71
N ASP A 182 10.25 -5.29 -29.06
CA ASP A 182 11.32 -5.67 -28.13
C ASP A 182 11.47 -4.68 -26.97
N THR A 183 11.31 -3.39 -27.23
CA THR A 183 11.26 -2.35 -26.18
C THR A 183 10.06 -2.58 -25.26
N VAL A 184 8.89 -2.88 -25.83
CA VAL A 184 7.68 -3.19 -25.07
C VAL A 184 7.87 -4.41 -24.17
N ARG A 185 8.43 -5.51 -24.71
CA ARG A 185 8.77 -6.71 -23.93
C ARG A 185 9.71 -6.37 -22.77
N HIS A 186 10.70 -5.52 -23.00
CA HIS A 186 11.62 -5.09 -21.96
C HIS A 186 10.92 -4.27 -20.87
N HIS A 187 10.04 -3.33 -21.24
CA HIS A 187 9.24 -2.57 -20.29
C HIS A 187 8.34 -3.47 -19.43
N LEU A 188 7.63 -4.41 -20.06
CA LEU A 188 6.79 -5.39 -19.36
C LEU A 188 7.60 -6.28 -18.40
N ALA A 189 8.81 -6.68 -18.80
CA ALA A 189 9.70 -7.45 -17.94
C ALA A 189 10.13 -6.65 -16.68
N ILE A 190 10.41 -5.35 -16.84
CA ILE A 190 10.75 -4.48 -15.70
C ILE A 190 9.52 -4.27 -14.79
N LEU A 191 8.35 -3.99 -15.37
CA LEU A 191 7.10 -3.85 -14.60
C LEU A 191 6.80 -5.13 -13.80
N LYS A 192 6.95 -6.30 -14.42
CA LYS A 192 6.83 -7.60 -13.74
C LYS A 192 7.82 -7.75 -12.58
N LYS A 193 9.06 -7.28 -12.74
CA LYS A 193 10.08 -7.28 -11.66
C LYS A 193 9.63 -6.39 -10.50
N ILE A 194 9.14 -5.19 -10.78
CA ILE A 194 8.63 -4.25 -9.76
C ILE A 194 7.46 -4.87 -8.98
N CYS A 195 6.47 -5.42 -9.68
CA CYS A 195 5.34 -6.10 -9.04
C CYS A 195 5.81 -7.28 -8.18
N ARG A 196 6.72 -8.12 -8.69
CA ARG A 196 7.28 -9.24 -7.90
C ARG A 196 7.97 -8.78 -6.62
N LEU A 197 8.72 -7.69 -6.67
CA LEU A 197 9.40 -7.14 -5.49
C LEU A 197 8.41 -6.55 -4.47
N ALA A 198 7.26 -6.03 -4.94
CA ALA A 198 6.19 -5.56 -4.07
C ALA A 198 5.44 -6.70 -3.36
N TYR A 199 5.25 -7.85 -4.03
CA TYR A 199 4.51 -8.99 -3.46
C TYR A 199 5.37 -10.06 -2.77
N LYS A 200 6.70 -10.04 -2.92
CA LYS A 200 7.63 -10.98 -2.27
C LYS A 200 8.17 -10.51 -0.91
N LYS A 201 7.69 -9.39 -0.39
CA LYS A 201 8.04 -8.91 0.95
C LYS A 201 6.98 -9.33 1.94
#